data_AF-A0A6J6QIW0-F1
#
_entry.id   AF-A0A6J6QIW0-F1
#
_cell.length_a   1.000
_cell.length_b   1.000
_cell.length_c   1.000
_cell.angle_alpha   90.00
_cell.angle_beta   90.00
_cell.angle_gamma   90.00
#
_symmetry.space_group_name_H-M   'P 1'
#
loop_
_entity.id
_entity.type
_entity.pdbx_description
1 polymer ?
#
loop_
_entity_poly.entity_id
_entity_poly.type
_entity_poly.pdbx_seq_one_letter_code
_entity_poly.pdbx_strand_id
1 'polypeptide(L)'
;MGIFGDPEETGKPAGDDLREGKRTVLLAKVMELASAEESAEINSALGNANLDLAHVNRIREIFVQTGALAQVEELISTLTSTAQSALEHGEIDPLAKSALTQLLTIVTQRKL
;
A
#
# COMPACT_ATOMS: atom_id res chain seq x y z
N MET A 1 -3.78 -2.06 -7.77
CA MET A 1 -2.43 -1.66 -7.32
C MET A 1 -2.30 -0.16 -7.53
N GLY A 2 -2.14 0.62 -6.46
CA GLY A 2 -2.22 2.09 -6.47
C GLY A 2 -1.15 2.82 -7.31
N ILE A 3 -0.24 3.54 -6.66
CA ILE A 3 0.91 4.20 -7.33
C ILE A 3 1.79 3.23 -8.14
N PHE A 4 1.80 1.93 -7.79
CA PHE A 4 2.58 0.88 -8.43
C PHE A 4 1.78 -0.01 -9.42
N GLY A 5 0.54 0.33 -9.74
CA GLY A 5 -0.21 -0.45 -10.72
C GLY A 5 0.48 -0.49 -12.07
N ASP A 6 0.64 -1.69 -12.63
CA ASP A 6 1.01 -1.86 -14.03
C ASP A 6 -0.16 -1.37 -14.90
N PRO A 7 0.03 -0.37 -15.77
CA PRO A 7 -1.00 0.06 -16.70
C PRO A 7 -1.52 -1.04 -17.61
N GLU A 8 -0.68 -2.02 -17.96
CA GLU A 8 -1.08 -3.16 -18.81
C GLU A 8 -2.04 -4.12 -18.07
N GLU A 9 -1.90 -4.26 -16.75
CA GLU A 9 -2.80 -5.08 -15.93
C GLU A 9 -4.01 -4.30 -15.40
N THR A 10 -3.83 -3.02 -15.09
CA THR A 10 -4.85 -2.19 -14.41
C THR A 10 -5.73 -1.39 -15.38
N GLY A 11 -5.32 -1.25 -16.64
CA GLY A 11 -6.02 -0.47 -17.67
C GLY A 11 -6.03 1.05 -17.41
N LYS A 12 -5.24 1.54 -16.43
CA LYS A 12 -5.16 2.94 -16.04
C LYS A 12 -3.70 3.40 -15.95
N PRO A 13 -3.42 4.71 -16.15
CA PRO A 13 -2.08 5.23 -15.94
C PRO A 13 -1.64 4.99 -14.48
N ALA A 14 -0.39 4.57 -14.29
CA ALA A 14 0.20 4.53 -12.95
C ALA A 14 0.14 5.93 -12.30
N GLY A 15 -0.02 5.98 -10.99
CA GLY A 15 -0.03 7.22 -10.22
C GLY A 15 -1.38 7.93 -10.11
N ASP A 16 -2.49 7.31 -10.49
CA ASP A 16 -3.84 7.89 -10.28
C ASP A 16 -4.11 8.23 -8.81
N ASP A 17 -3.63 7.41 -7.87
CA ASP A 17 -3.72 7.71 -6.44
C ASP A 17 -2.98 9.00 -6.05
N LEU A 18 -1.88 9.34 -6.73
CA LEU A 18 -1.18 10.61 -6.51
C LEU A 18 -2.02 11.78 -7.05
N ARG A 19 -2.56 11.65 -8.26
CA ARG A 19 -3.41 12.69 -8.89
C ARG A 19 -4.69 12.94 -8.09
N GLU A 20 -5.30 11.89 -7.55
CA GLU A 20 -6.45 11.97 -6.66
C GLU A 20 -6.08 12.45 -5.24
N GLY A 21 -4.79 12.51 -4.90
CA GLY A 21 -4.31 12.95 -3.59
C GLY A 21 -4.59 11.96 -2.45
N LYS A 22 -4.69 10.67 -2.74
CA LYS A 22 -5.02 9.64 -1.75
C LYS A 22 -3.95 9.52 -0.67
N ARG A 23 -4.38 9.63 0.59
CA ARG A 23 -3.54 9.48 1.78
C ARG A 23 -3.48 8.03 2.24
N THR A 24 -2.75 7.19 1.50
CA THR A 24 -2.62 5.75 1.79
C THR A 24 -1.61 5.47 2.91
N VAL A 25 -1.67 4.27 3.51
CA VAL A 25 -0.67 3.82 4.51
C VAL A 25 0.74 3.82 3.93
N LEU A 26 0.89 3.42 2.66
CA LEU A 26 2.17 3.47 1.96
C LEU A 26 2.72 4.90 1.90
N LEU A 27 1.89 5.88 1.53
CA LEU A 27 2.31 7.28 1.55
C LEU A 27 2.71 7.72 2.96
N ALA A 28 1.94 7.36 4.00
CA ALA A 28 2.29 7.70 5.38
C ALA A 28 3.68 7.15 5.75
N LYS A 29 3.99 5.91 5.38
CA LYS A 29 5.31 5.30 5.59
C LYS A 29 6.42 5.96 4.79
N VAL A 30 6.16 6.38 3.55
CA VAL A 30 7.12 7.16 2.78
C VAL A 30 7.42 8.49 3.48
N MET A 31 6.39 9.21 3.93
CA MET A 31 6.56 10.51 4.60
C MET A 31 7.29 10.40 5.96
N GLU A 32 7.25 9.24 6.63
CA GLU A 32 8.03 8.96 7.85
C GLU A 32 9.53 8.76 7.57
N LEU A 33 9.89 8.31 6.36
CA LEU A 33 11.24 7.85 6.01
C LEU A 33 11.97 8.78 5.02
N ALA A 34 11.21 9.55 4.24
CA ALA A 34 11.73 10.45 3.22
C ALA A 34 12.50 11.62 3.83
N SER A 35 13.45 12.17 3.08
CA SER A 35 14.09 13.44 3.44
C SER A 35 13.08 14.59 3.43
N ALA A 36 13.50 15.76 3.95
CA ALA A 36 12.67 16.96 3.89
C ALA A 36 12.39 17.40 2.43
N GLU A 37 13.39 17.28 1.55
CA GLU A 37 13.28 17.59 0.13
C GLU A 37 12.32 16.62 -0.59
N GLU A 38 12.49 15.31 -0.37
CA GLU A 38 11.61 14.28 -0.92
C GLU A 38 10.17 14.45 -0.43
N SER A 39 9.99 14.75 0.86
CA SER A 39 8.68 15.03 1.45
C SER A 39 8.01 16.26 0.83
N ALA A 40 8.78 17.32 0.54
CA ALA A 40 8.27 18.50 -0.14
C ALA A 40 7.86 18.18 -1.59
N GLU A 41 8.67 17.39 -2.30
CA GLU A 41 8.40 16.94 -3.67
C GLU A 41 7.10 16.11 -3.73
N ILE A 42 6.94 15.13 -2.84
CA ILE A 42 5.72 14.32 -2.74
C ILE A 42 4.50 15.19 -2.44
N ASN A 43 4.59 16.10 -1.47
CA ASN A 43 3.49 16.99 -1.12
C ASN A 43 3.08 17.90 -2.29
N SER A 44 4.03 18.34 -3.11
CA SER A 44 3.73 19.16 -4.29
C SER A 44 3.02 18.38 -5.40
N ALA A 45 3.22 17.07 -5.46
CA ALA A 45 2.62 16.19 -6.46
C ALA A 45 1.20 15.70 -6.08
N LEU A 46 0.91 15.59 -4.78
CA LEU A 46 -0.36 15.08 -4.29
C LEU A 46 -1.55 15.97 -4.67
N GLY A 47 -2.56 15.38 -5.32
CA GLY A 47 -3.77 16.08 -5.75
C GLY A 47 -3.59 16.89 -7.04
N ASN A 48 -2.42 16.84 -7.67
CA ASN A 48 -2.21 17.50 -8.95
C ASN A 48 -2.78 16.65 -10.10
N ALA A 49 -3.96 17.02 -10.59
CA ALA A 49 -4.61 16.33 -11.71
C ALA A 49 -3.78 16.35 -13.01
N ASN A 50 -2.90 17.34 -13.17
CA ASN A 50 -2.06 17.52 -14.35
C ASN A 50 -0.64 16.93 -14.17
N LEU A 51 -0.43 16.08 -13.15
CA LEU A 51 0.87 15.47 -12.89
C LEU A 51 1.30 14.60 -14.09
N ASP A 52 2.42 14.97 -14.71
CA ASP A 52 2.97 14.26 -15.85
C ASP A 52 3.61 12.92 -15.44
N LEU A 53 3.91 12.08 -16.44
CA LEU A 53 4.46 10.75 -16.22
C LEU A 53 5.88 10.78 -15.64
N ALA A 54 6.67 11.81 -15.94
CA ALA A 54 8.04 11.92 -15.44
C ALA A 54 8.04 12.17 -13.93
N HIS A 55 7.18 13.07 -13.46
CA HIS A 55 6.98 13.31 -12.03
C HIS A 55 6.39 12.10 -11.33
N VAL A 56 5.41 11.40 -11.93
CA VAL A 56 4.89 10.14 -11.36
C VAL A 56 6.02 9.12 -11.16
N ASN A 57 6.88 8.92 -12.17
CA ASN A 57 7.98 7.98 -12.08
C ASN A 57 9.00 8.41 -11.02
N ARG A 58 9.29 9.70 -10.93
CA ARG A 58 10.17 10.24 -9.90
C ARG A 58 9.63 10.00 -8.48
N ILE A 59 8.34 10.24 -8.24
CA ILE A 59 7.71 9.94 -6.94
C ILE A 59 7.73 8.44 -6.66
N ARG A 60 7.52 7.58 -7.67
CA ARG A 60 7.65 6.12 -7.52
C ARG A 60 9.06 5.70 -7.11
N GLU A 61 10.09 6.32 -7.67
CA GLU A 61 11.48 6.05 -7.28
C GLU A 61 11.71 6.39 -5.81
N ILE A 62 11.23 7.55 -5.35
CA ILE A 62 11.31 7.94 -3.93
C ILE A 62 10.62 6.87 -3.05
N PHE A 63 9.42 6.43 -3.43
CA PHE A 63 8.69 5.39 -2.69
C PHE A 63 9.48 4.08 -2.57
N VAL A 64 10.19 3.67 -3.62
CA VAL A 64 11.03 2.47 -3.61
C VAL A 64 12.29 2.68 -2.76
N GLN A 65 12.96 3.83 -2.91
CA GLN A 65 14.22 4.14 -2.23
C GLN A 65 14.08 4.32 -0.72
N THR A 66 12.94 4.84 -0.25
CA THR A 66 12.67 4.96 1.20
C THR A 66 12.57 3.61 1.92
N GLY A 67 12.37 2.50 1.21
CA GLY A 67 12.10 1.20 1.82
C GLY A 67 10.71 1.08 2.46
N ALA A 68 9.83 2.08 2.24
CA ALA A 68 8.46 2.08 2.78
C ALA A 68 7.64 0.86 2.32
N LEU A 69 7.90 0.35 1.11
CA LEU A 69 7.25 -0.86 0.61
C LEU A 69 7.52 -2.05 1.54
N ALA A 70 8.77 -2.24 1.96
CA ALA A 70 9.14 -3.31 2.89
C ALA A 70 8.47 -3.14 4.26
N GLN A 71 8.33 -1.90 4.76
CA GLN A 71 7.60 -1.65 6.02
C GLN A 71 6.10 -1.96 5.90
N VAL A 72 5.49 -1.69 4.74
CA VAL A 72 4.08 -2.03 4.51
C VAL A 72 3.90 -3.54 4.43
N GLU A 73 4.79 -4.26 3.77
CA GLU A 73 4.75 -5.74 3.75
C GLU A 73 4.95 -6.33 5.15
N GLU A 74 5.85 -5.77 5.95
CA GLU A 74 6.02 -6.18 7.36
C GLU A 74 4.77 -5.89 8.19
N LEU A 75 4.12 -4.75 7.97
CA LEU A 75 2.85 -4.42 8.62
C LEU A 75 1.74 -5.39 8.21
N ILE A 76 1.64 -5.75 6.94
CA ILE A 76 0.69 -6.76 6.45
C ILE A 76 0.96 -8.10 7.14
N SER A 77 2.22 -8.53 7.20
CA SER A 77 2.63 -9.77 7.87
C SER A 77 2.24 -9.76 9.36
N THR A 78 2.55 -8.67 10.06
CA THR A 78 2.22 -8.49 11.48
C THR A 78 0.71 -8.55 11.74
N LEU A 79 -0.07 -7.82 10.94
CA LEU A 79 -1.53 -7.81 11.07
C LEU A 79 -2.15 -9.17 10.72
N THR A 80 -1.58 -9.87 9.73
CA THR A 80 -2.00 -11.21 9.33
C THR A 80 -1.77 -12.21 10.47
N SER A 81 -0.57 -12.20 11.05
CA SER A 81 -0.22 -13.06 12.19
C SER A 81 -1.09 -12.77 13.42
N THR A 82 -1.35 -11.48 13.69
CA THR A 82 -2.25 -11.04 14.76
C THR A 82 -3.67 -11.56 14.54
N ALA A 83 -4.22 -11.41 13.33
CA ALA A 83 -5.55 -11.90 13.00
C ALA A 83 -5.64 -13.42 13.10
N GLN A 84 -4.62 -14.14 12.63
CA GLN A 84 -4.56 -15.60 12.74
C GLN A 84 -4.52 -16.04 14.21
N SER A 85 -3.71 -15.38 15.04
CA SER A 85 -3.64 -15.67 16.47
C SER A 85 -4.99 -15.41 17.16
N ALA A 86 -5.69 -14.34 16.79
CA ALA A 86 -7.01 -14.03 17.34
C ALA A 86 -8.06 -15.11 17.00
N LEU A 87 -7.98 -15.74 15.81
CA LEU A 87 -8.86 -16.85 15.43
C LEU A 87 -8.60 -18.15 16.22
N GLU A 88 -7.42 -18.28 16.85
CA GLU A 88 -7.08 -19.42 17.69
C GLU A 88 -7.54 -19.27 19.14
N HIS A 89 -7.80 -18.04 19.60
CA HIS A 89 -8.33 -17.79 20.94
C HIS A 89 -9.85 -18.02 20.94
N GLY A 90 -10.28 -19.03 21.70
CA GLY A 90 -11.59 -19.65 21.61
C GLY A 90 -12.78 -18.73 21.91
N GLU A 91 -13.97 -19.23 21.56
CA GLU A 91 -15.31 -18.60 21.52
C GLU A 91 -15.83 -18.24 20.11
N ILE A 92 -15.04 -18.48 19.06
CA ILE A 92 -15.51 -18.33 17.66
C ILE A 92 -16.16 -19.63 17.19
N ASP A 93 -17.37 -19.51 16.63
CA ASP A 93 -18.07 -20.62 15.98
C ASP A 93 -17.18 -21.31 14.90
N PRO A 94 -17.14 -22.65 14.81
CA PRO A 94 -16.26 -23.35 13.87
C PRO A 94 -16.47 -22.97 12.39
N LEU A 95 -17.71 -22.72 11.98
CA LEU A 95 -18.02 -22.29 10.61
C LEU A 95 -17.47 -20.89 10.37
N ALA A 96 -17.69 -19.98 11.32
CA ALA A 96 -17.16 -18.62 11.26
C ALA A 96 -15.62 -18.61 11.23
N LYS A 97 -14.97 -19.43 12.06
CA LYS A 97 -13.51 -19.59 12.06
C LYS A 97 -13.00 -20.02 10.68
N SER A 98 -13.59 -21.05 10.08
CA SER A 98 -13.20 -21.52 8.74
C SER A 98 -13.36 -20.44 7.67
N ALA A 99 -14.48 -19.71 7.66
CA ALA A 99 -14.73 -18.64 6.70
C ALA A 99 -13.74 -17.47 6.86
N LEU A 100 -13.46 -17.06 8.11
CA LEU A 100 -12.53 -15.97 8.40
C LEU A 100 -11.07 -16.35 8.05
N THR A 101 -10.66 -17.59 8.27
CA THR A 101 -9.33 -18.08 7.85
C THR A 101 -9.18 -18.06 6.32
N GLN A 102 -10.22 -18.45 5.59
CA GLN A 102 -10.22 -18.38 4.12
C GLN A 102 -10.16 -16.92 3.65
N LEU A 103 -10.96 -16.05 4.25
CA LEU A 103 -10.93 -14.62 3.94
C LEU A 103 -9.55 -14.01 4.20
N LEU A 104 -8.93 -14.32 5.35
CA LEU A 104 -7.59 -13.86 5.70
C LEU A 104 -6.57 -14.23 4.62
N THR A 105 -6.63 -15.46 4.11
CA THR A 105 -5.73 -15.92 3.04
C THR A 105 -5.97 -15.15 1.73
N ILE A 106 -7.24 -14.95 1.34
CA ILE A 106 -7.61 -14.26 0.10
C ILE A 106 -7.17 -12.79 0.13
N VAL A 107 -7.36 -12.08 1.25
CA VAL A 107 -7.10 -10.63 1.34
C VAL A 107 -5.63 -10.29 1.59
N THR A 108 -4.79 -11.28 1.91
CA THR A 108 -3.36 -11.09 2.19
C THR A 108 -2.45 -11.69 1.11
N GLN A 109 -2.96 -12.58 0.25
CA GLN A 109 -2.25 -13.03 -0.94
C GLN A 109 -2.15 -11.89 -1.97
N ARG A 110 -0.92 -11.42 -2.19
CA ARG A 110 -0.62 -10.40 -3.20
C ARG A 110 0.27 -11.01 -4.28
N LYS A 111 -0.09 -10.77 -5.54
CA LYS A 111 0.89 -10.74 -6.63
C LYS A 111 1.46 -9.32 -6.64
N LEU A 112 2.76 -9.18 -6.46
CA LEU A 112 3.48 -7.93 -6.71
C LEU A 112 3.81 -7.83 -8.19
#